data_AF-S9TME6-F1
#
_entry.id   AF-S9TME6-F1
#
_cell.length_a   1.000
_cell.length_b   1.000
_cell.length_c   1.000
_cell.angle_alpha   90.00
_cell.angle_beta   90.00
_cell.angle_gamma   90.00
#
_symmetry.space_group_name_H-M   'P 1'
#
loop_
_entity.id
_entity.type
_entity.pdbx_description
1 polymer ?
#
loop_
_entity_poly.entity_id
_entity_poly.type
_entity_poly.pdbx_seq_one_letter_code
_entity_poly.pdbx_strand_id
1 'polypeptide(L)'
;MMQQGASIAARVTDYHLEMAKNQLRSQLILLGEGREQLLNDMGFNMLVHNFMITPAETMEGSAKVTQESLKRVARELVERPLTFVVYGETKGMPSYEKLDETMKKLYASLNK
;
A
#
# COMPACT_ATOMS: atom_id res chain seq x y z
N MET A 1 -5.80 -14.87 -2.62
CA MET A 1 -5.60 -13.39 -2.59
C MET A 1 -6.44 -12.71 -1.51
N MET A 2 -7.77 -12.86 -1.47
CA MET A 2 -8.61 -12.15 -0.47
C MET A 2 -8.20 -12.39 0.99
N GLN A 3 -7.89 -13.64 1.37
CA GLN A 3 -7.39 -13.94 2.71
C GLN A 3 -6.08 -13.22 3.03
N GLN A 4 -5.17 -13.08 2.04
CA GLN A 4 -3.89 -12.40 2.24
C GLN A 4 -4.10 -10.89 2.45
N GLY A 5 -4.98 -10.27 1.65
CA GLY A 5 -5.36 -8.87 1.83
C GLY A 5 -6.04 -8.63 3.19
N ALA A 6 -6.97 -9.51 3.56
CA ALA A 6 -7.71 -9.38 4.82
C ALA A 6 -6.84 -9.58 6.08
N SER A 7 -5.71 -10.27 5.98
CA SER A 7 -4.84 -10.58 7.12
C SER A 7 -3.51 -9.81 7.11
N ILE A 8 -3.38 -8.77 6.28
CA ILE A 8 -2.13 -8.01 6.19
C ILE A 8 -1.80 -7.29 7.51
N ALA A 9 -2.79 -6.71 8.18
CA ALA A 9 -2.60 -5.98 9.43
C ALA A 9 -2.27 -6.90 10.63
N ALA A 10 -2.79 -8.13 10.64
CA ALA A 10 -2.55 -9.10 11.73
C ALA A 10 -1.22 -9.86 11.61
N ARG A 11 -0.70 -10.08 10.40
CA ARG A 11 0.48 -10.94 10.17
C ARG A 11 1.80 -10.20 10.12
N VAL A 12 1.78 -8.89 9.92
CA VAL A 12 3.00 -8.07 9.82
C VAL A 12 3.61 -7.91 11.21
N THR A 13 4.90 -8.23 11.31
CA THR A 13 5.72 -8.05 12.51
C THR A 13 6.65 -6.85 12.32
N ASP A 14 7.32 -6.41 13.38
CA ASP A 14 8.28 -5.28 13.29
C ASP A 14 9.42 -5.60 12.34
N TYR A 15 9.84 -6.87 12.30
CA TYR A 15 10.84 -7.34 11.35
C TYR A 15 10.39 -7.18 9.90
N HIS A 16 9.16 -7.59 9.58
CA HIS A 16 8.60 -7.40 8.24
C HIS A 16 8.45 -5.91 7.89
N LEU A 17 8.08 -5.08 8.87
CA LEU A 17 7.95 -3.63 8.68
C LEU A 17 9.31 -2.98 8.37
N GLU A 18 10.35 -3.30 9.14
CA GLU A 18 11.69 -2.75 8.90
C GLU A 18 12.30 -3.25 7.58
N MET A 19 12.05 -4.50 7.20
CA MET A 19 12.43 -5.01 5.89
C MET A 19 11.75 -4.23 4.77
N ALA A 20 10.44 -4.00 4.86
CA ALA A 20 9.69 -3.23 3.87
C ALA A 20 10.15 -1.76 3.78
N LYS A 21 10.45 -1.13 4.94
CA LYS A 21 11.03 0.22 5.00
C LYS A 21 12.37 0.28 4.27
N ASN A 22 13.26 -0.69 4.51
CA ASN A 22 14.54 -0.74 3.83
C ASN A 22 14.39 -0.97 2.32
N GLN A 23 13.48 -1.85 1.89
CA GLN A 23 13.21 -2.07 0.48
C GLN A 23 12.69 -0.81 -0.22
N LEU A 24 11.74 -0.10 0.40
CA LEU A 24 11.18 1.14 -0.14
C LEU A 24 12.27 2.22 -0.31
N ARG A 25 13.10 2.41 0.72
CA ARG A 25 14.21 3.37 0.69
C ARG A 25 15.19 3.08 -0.43
N SER A 26 15.61 1.83 -0.57
CA SER A 26 16.51 1.40 -1.64
C SER A 26 15.92 1.68 -3.03
N GLN A 27 14.63 1.37 -3.24
CA GLN A 27 13.96 1.63 -4.52
C GLN A 27 13.93 3.12 -4.86
N LEU A 28 13.60 3.98 -3.89
CA LEU A 28 13.51 5.43 -4.11
C LEU A 28 14.87 6.05 -4.45
N ILE A 29 15.94 5.60 -3.79
CA ILE A 29 17.31 6.06 -4.09
C ILE A 29 17.71 5.64 -5.51
N LEU A 30 17.52 4.36 -5.85
CA LEU A 30 17.90 3.83 -7.16
C LEU A 30 17.12 4.45 -8.31
N LEU A 31 15.82 4.75 -8.12
CA LEU A 31 15.02 5.45 -9.11
C LEU A 31 15.50 6.88 -9.35
N GLY A 32 16.00 7.55 -8.30
CA GLY A 32 16.53 8.91 -8.37
C GLY A 32 17.87 9.06 -9.11
N GLU A 33 18.56 7.95 -9.44
CA GLU A 33 19.82 7.99 -10.18
C GLU A 33 19.62 8.35 -11.67
N GLY A 34 18.43 8.06 -12.21
CA GLY A 34 18.07 8.41 -13.58
C GLY A 34 17.71 9.88 -13.71
N ARG A 35 18.50 10.66 -14.48
CA ARG A 35 18.23 12.10 -14.72
C ARG A 35 16.80 12.38 -15.19
N GLU A 36 16.27 11.56 -16.10
CA GLU A 36 14.91 11.73 -16.63
C GLU A 36 13.84 11.44 -15.56
N GLN A 37 14.04 10.40 -14.76
CA GLN A 37 13.15 10.05 -13.65
C GLN A 37 13.15 11.16 -12.60
N LEU A 38 14.33 11.68 -12.25
CA LEU A 38 14.48 12.78 -11.31
C LEU A 38 13.74 14.04 -11.78
N LEU A 39 13.90 14.42 -13.05
CA LEU A 39 13.19 15.59 -13.61
C LEU A 39 11.67 15.39 -13.64
N ASN A 40 11.21 14.18 -13.96
CA ASN A 40 9.80 13.84 -13.90
C ASN A 40 9.24 13.95 -12.47
N ASP A 41 9.95 13.40 -11.49
CA ASP A 41 9.53 13.42 -10.08
C ASP A 41 9.52 14.86 -9.53
N MET A 42 10.49 15.71 -9.92
CA MET A 42 10.49 17.14 -9.59
C MET A 42 9.28 17.86 -10.18
N GLY A 43 8.96 17.62 -11.45
CA GLY A 43 7.80 18.20 -12.12
C GLY A 43 6.49 17.76 -11.47
N PHE A 44 6.35 16.46 -11.20
CA PHE A 44 5.18 15.89 -10.53
C PHE A 44 4.98 16.49 -9.13
N ASN A 45 6.03 16.51 -8.31
CA ASN A 45 5.96 17.08 -6.96
C ASN A 45 5.60 18.56 -6.99
N MET A 46 6.16 19.33 -7.93
CA MET A 46 5.82 20.74 -8.07
C MET A 46 4.36 20.95 -8.47
N LEU A 47 3.79 20.08 -9.31
CA LEU A 47 2.39 20.14 -9.72
C LEU A 47 1.41 19.71 -8.63
N VAL A 48 1.72 18.64 -7.90
CA VAL A 48 0.79 18.03 -6.92
C VAL A 48 0.92 18.66 -5.54
N HIS A 49 2.14 18.98 -5.13
CA HIS A 49 2.46 19.41 -3.77
C HIS A 49 2.89 20.88 -3.68
N ASN A 50 3.19 21.54 -4.81
CA ASN A 50 3.77 22.89 -4.85
C ASN A 50 5.11 23.02 -4.08
N PHE A 51 5.79 21.89 -3.85
CA PHE A 51 7.15 21.81 -3.35
C PHE A 51 7.79 20.52 -3.86
N MET A 52 9.11 20.47 -3.89
CA MET A 52 9.83 19.25 -4.27
C MET A 52 10.10 18.41 -3.03
N ILE A 53 9.61 17.17 -3.01
CA ILE A 53 9.96 16.20 -1.97
C ILE A 53 11.38 15.71 -2.24
N THR A 54 12.28 15.91 -1.30
CA THR A 54 13.66 15.46 -1.38
C THR A 54 13.80 13.98 -1.00
N PRO A 55 14.89 13.31 -1.43
CA PRO A 55 15.21 11.98 -0.94
C PRO A 55 15.30 11.94 0.60
N ALA A 56 15.90 12.95 1.22
CA ALA A 56 16.04 13.04 2.68
C ALA A 56 14.67 13.07 3.40
N GLU A 57 13.73 13.89 2.92
CA GLU A 57 12.37 13.95 3.47
C GLU A 57 11.64 12.61 3.29
N THR A 58 11.87 11.93 2.18
CA THR A 58 11.28 10.60 1.95
C THR A 58 11.86 9.55 2.90
N MET A 59 13.17 9.60 3.16
CA MET A 59 13.84 8.74 4.14
C MET A 59 13.31 9.00 5.55
N GLU A 60 13.15 10.26 5.94
CA GLU A 60 12.59 10.65 7.23
C GLU A 60 11.12 10.23 7.37
N GLY A 61 10.31 10.46 6.33
CA GLY A 61 8.91 10.06 6.28
C GLY A 61 8.75 8.54 6.44
N SER A 62 9.53 7.76 5.71
CA SER A 62 9.51 6.29 5.83
C SER A 62 9.92 5.82 7.23
N ALA A 63 10.83 6.51 7.92
CA ALA A 63 11.26 6.16 9.26
C ALA A 63 10.15 6.28 10.31
N LYS A 64 9.22 7.22 10.11
CA LYS A 64 8.08 7.48 11.00
C LYS A 64 6.96 6.45 10.89
N VAL A 65 7.00 5.54 9.91
CA VAL A 65 5.99 4.49 9.74
C VAL A 65 6.13 3.45 10.86
N THR A 66 5.04 3.25 11.61
CA THR A 66 4.90 2.29 12.71
C THR A 66 3.90 1.18 12.38
N GLN A 67 3.94 0.06 13.11
CA GLN A 67 2.92 -0.98 12.98
C GLN A 67 1.50 -0.45 13.21
N GLU A 68 1.31 0.43 14.17
CA GLU A 68 0.01 1.02 14.48
C GLU A 68 -0.51 1.82 13.28
N SER A 69 0.35 2.65 12.68
CA SER A 69 0.01 3.42 11.48
C SER A 69 -0.37 2.50 10.31
N LEU A 70 0.32 1.36 10.16
CA LEU A 70 0.02 0.38 9.12
C LEU A 70 -1.34 -0.30 9.37
N LYS A 71 -1.62 -0.72 10.61
CA LYS A 71 -2.91 -1.32 10.98
C LYS A 71 -4.08 -0.35 10.77
N ARG A 72 -3.87 0.94 11.07
CA ARG A 72 -4.86 1.99 10.81
C ARG A 72 -5.14 2.14 9.32
N VAL A 73 -4.10 2.33 8.49
CA VAL A 73 -4.26 2.49 7.04
C VAL A 73 -4.87 1.24 6.39
N ALA A 74 -4.46 0.04 6.82
CA ALA A 74 -5.04 -1.20 6.32
C ALA A 74 -6.54 -1.31 6.63
N ARG A 75 -6.97 -0.85 7.81
CA ARG A 75 -8.40 -0.78 8.17
C ARG A 75 -9.16 0.17 7.25
N GLU A 76 -8.66 1.39 7.08
CA GLU A 76 -9.26 2.40 6.22
C GLU A 76 -9.39 1.92 4.75
N LEU A 77 -8.42 1.13 4.28
CA LEU A 77 -8.46 0.54 2.94
C LEU A 77 -9.55 -0.52 2.77
N VAL A 78 -9.78 -1.36 3.78
CA VAL A 78 -10.77 -2.45 3.72
C VAL A 78 -12.20 -1.96 3.97
N GLU A 79 -12.37 -0.83 4.66
CA GLU A 79 -13.67 -0.20 4.86
C GLU A 79 -14.25 0.39 3.56
N ARG A 80 -13.38 0.77 2.62
CA ARG A 80 -13.78 1.29 1.31
C ARG A 80 -14.34 0.16 0.42
N PRO A 81 -15.27 0.48 -0.51
CA PRO A 81 -15.77 -0.49 -1.47
C PRO A 81 -14.64 -1.15 -2.26
N LEU A 82 -14.66 -2.48 -2.35
CA LEU A 82 -13.68 -3.22 -3.13
C LEU A 82 -13.73 -2.78 -4.60
N THR A 83 -12.59 -2.74 -5.28
CA THR A 83 -12.55 -2.67 -6.74
C THR A 83 -11.97 -3.97 -7.26
N PHE A 84 -12.70 -4.64 -8.15
CA PHE A 84 -12.29 -5.93 -8.68
C PHE A 84 -12.57 -6.02 -10.18
N VAL A 85 -11.59 -6.52 -10.92
CA VAL A 85 -11.62 -6.63 -12.37
C VAL A 85 -11.24 -8.06 -12.76
N VAL A 86 -12.00 -8.64 -13.69
CA VAL A 86 -11.75 -9.98 -14.24
C VAL A 86 -11.73 -9.86 -15.75
N TYR A 87 -10.86 -10.63 -16.38
CA TYR A 87 -10.74 -10.71 -17.83
C TYR A 87 -10.55 -12.18 -18.25
N GLY A 88 -11.21 -12.59 -19.34
CA GLY A 88 -11.21 -13.97 -19.85
C GLY A 88 -12.49 -14.74 -19.53
N GLU A 89 -12.36 -16.05 -19.29
CA GLU A 89 -13.47 -16.90 -18.86
C GLU A 89 -13.81 -16.60 -17.39
N THR A 90 -15.04 -16.15 -17.14
CA THR A 90 -15.51 -15.68 -15.83
C THR A 90 -16.56 -16.59 -15.19
N LYS A 91 -16.90 -17.71 -15.83
CA LYS A 91 -17.85 -18.67 -15.29
C LYS A 91 -17.38 -19.19 -13.93
N GLY A 92 -18.22 -19.00 -12.91
CA GLY A 92 -17.91 -19.37 -11.52
C GLY A 92 -17.35 -18.23 -10.66
N MET A 93 -17.16 -17.03 -11.22
CA MET A 93 -16.77 -15.87 -10.42
C MET A 93 -17.93 -15.43 -9.49
N PRO A 94 -17.65 -15.17 -8.20
CA PRO A 94 -18.66 -14.65 -7.28
C PRO A 94 -19.13 -13.26 -7.71
N SER A 95 -20.35 -12.88 -7.29
CA SER A 95 -20.83 -11.51 -7.49
C SER A 95 -19.98 -10.52 -6.70
N TYR A 96 -19.98 -9.28 -7.17
CA TYR A 96 -19.26 -8.18 -6.52
C TYR A 96 -19.64 -8.04 -5.04
N GLU A 97 -20.94 -8.07 -4.74
CA GLU A 97 -21.48 -7.91 -3.38
C GLU A 97 -20.96 -9.03 -2.47
N LYS A 98 -20.94 -10.27 -2.99
CA LYS A 98 -20.43 -11.42 -2.26
C LYS A 98 -18.93 -11.27 -1.98
N LEU A 99 -18.16 -10.69 -2.90
CA LEU A 99 -16.73 -10.45 -2.69
C LEU A 99 -16.48 -9.36 -1.64
N ASP A 100 -17.16 -8.23 -1.75
CA ASP A 100 -17.03 -7.10 -0.80
C ASP A 100 -17.42 -7.52 0.63
N GLU A 101 -18.55 -8.21 0.78
CA GLU A 101 -18.96 -8.75 2.07
C GLU A 101 -17.96 -9.75 2.64
N THR A 102 -17.44 -10.66 1.80
CA THR A 102 -16.49 -11.67 2.22
C THR A 102 -15.19 -11.04 2.70
N MET A 103 -14.70 -10.00 2.00
CA MET A 103 -13.49 -9.27 2.38
C MET A 103 -13.64 -8.60 3.75
N LYS A 104 -14.75 -7.90 3.97
CA LYS A 104 -15.06 -7.24 5.25
C LYS A 104 -15.22 -8.25 6.40
N LYS A 105 -15.94 -9.36 6.17
CA LYS A 105 -16.10 -10.44 7.16
C LYS A 105 -14.76 -11.09 7.53
N LEU A 106 -13.92 -11.39 6.53
CA LEU A 106 -12.60 -11.97 6.75
C LEU A 106 -11.70 -11.02 7.56
N TYR A 107 -11.65 -9.74 7.18
CA TYR A 107 -10.86 -8.75 7.91
C TYR A 107 -11.29 -8.62 9.36
N ALA A 108 -12.61 -8.55 9.61
CA ALA A 108 -13.17 -8.49 10.95
C ALA A 108 -12.91 -9.76 11.78
N SER A 109 -12.78 -10.93 11.15
CA SER A 109 -12.44 -12.17 11.87
C SER A 109 -10.96 -12.30 12.23
N LEU A 110 -10.06 -11.79 11.37
CA LEU A 110 -8.62 -12.03 11.45
C LEU A 110 -7.85 -10.94 12.19
N ASN A 111 -8.45 -9.76 12.38
CA ASN A 111 -7.81 -8.60 13.03
C ASN A 111 -8.56 -8.16 14.31
N LYS A 112 -9.22 -9.10 15.01
CA LYS A 112 -9.73 -8.88 16.37
C LYS A 112 -8.58 -8.76 17.37
#